data_AF-A0A496NCR8-F1
#
_entry.id   AF-A0A496NCR8-F1
#
_cell.length_a   1.000
_cell.length_b   1.000
_cell.length_c   1.000
_cell.angle_alpha   90.00
_cell.angle_beta   90.00
_cell.angle_gamma   90.00
#
_symmetry.space_group_name_H-M   'P 1'
#
loop_
_entity.id
_entity.type
_entity.pdbx_description
1 polymer ?
#
loop_
_entity_poly.entity_id
_entity_poly.type
_entity_poly.pdbx_seq_one_letter_code
_entity_poly.pdbx_strand_id
1 'polypeptide(L)'
;MKQTIQILNTPIHHHHFDTIDSTNTQLILDITHTLDFNQSHVYTASHQYRGRGQHGRTWEHGDDNVFLSFYTPIKNNQQTFGLTQLSGILSLVVGFYLYKLPIIEHINRQRHANNLSSIGVKWANDVGYFDKTHNR
;
A
#
# COMPACT_ATOMS: atom_id res chain seq x y z
N MET A 1 -3.18 25.04 14.38
CA MET A 1 -4.32 24.58 13.55
C MET A 1 -4.18 23.09 13.33
N LYS A 2 -5.03 22.27 13.96
CA LYS A 2 -5.13 20.83 13.63
C LYS A 2 -6.04 20.73 12.41
N GLN A 3 -5.48 20.44 11.23
CA GLN A 3 -6.29 20.04 10.09
C GLN A 3 -6.82 18.65 10.40
N THR A 4 -8.04 18.60 10.93
CA THR A 4 -8.81 17.36 11.01
C THR A 4 -9.11 16.96 9.57
N ILE A 5 -8.44 15.92 9.09
CA ILE A 5 -8.86 15.23 7.86
C ILE A 5 -10.24 14.67 8.15
N GLN A 6 -11.29 15.35 7.68
CA GLN A 6 -12.62 14.76 7.61
C GLN A 6 -12.52 13.65 6.56
N ILE A 7 -12.31 12.42 7.02
CA ILE A 7 -12.51 11.24 6.18
C ILE A 7 -14.03 11.16 5.99
N LEU A 8 -14.52 11.80 4.93
CA LEU A 8 -15.88 11.55 4.47
C LEU A 8 -15.95 10.06 4.13
N ASN A 9 -16.98 9.37 4.66
CA ASN A 9 -17.23 7.94 4.48
C ASN A 9 -17.61 7.64 3.02
N THR A 10 -16.70 7.86 2.07
CA THR A 10 -16.86 7.38 0.71
C THR A 10 -16.76 5.85 0.79
N PRO A 11 -17.80 5.11 0.36
CA PRO A 11 -17.75 3.66 0.41
C PRO A 11 -16.58 3.17 -0.45
N ILE A 12 -15.77 2.30 0.14
CA ILE A 12 -14.68 1.61 -0.55
C ILE A 12 -15.21 0.23 -0.94
N HIS A 13 -15.23 -0.06 -2.23
CA HIS A 13 -15.65 -1.35 -2.74
C HIS A 13 -14.50 -2.34 -2.55
N HIS A 14 -14.66 -3.28 -1.62
CA HIS A 14 -13.65 -4.28 -1.30
C HIS A 14 -14.01 -5.64 -1.90
N HIS A 15 -13.03 -6.28 -2.54
CA HIS A 15 -13.13 -7.67 -2.98
C HIS A 15 -11.89 -8.44 -2.51
N HIS A 16 -12.11 -9.64 -1.98
CA HIS A 16 -11.06 -10.55 -1.55
C HIS A 16 -11.01 -11.79 -2.44
N PHE A 17 -9.81 -12.21 -2.81
CA PHE A 17 -9.54 -13.43 -3.56
C PHE A 17 -8.77 -14.42 -2.68
N ASP A 18 -9.14 -15.70 -2.69
CA ASP A 18 -8.30 -16.73 -2.07
C ASP A 18 -6.94 -16.79 -2.79
N THR A 19 -6.99 -16.87 -4.13
CA THR A 19 -5.79 -16.91 -4.98
C THR A 19 -5.99 -16.06 -6.23
N ILE A 20 -4.94 -15.35 -6.67
CA ILE A 20 -4.98 -14.53 -7.89
C ILE A 20 -3.59 -14.44 -8.54
N ASP A 21 -3.50 -14.07 -9.82
CA ASP A 21 -2.19 -13.79 -10.42
C ASP A 21 -1.54 -12.54 -9.80
N SER A 22 -2.26 -11.42 -9.79
CA SER A 22 -1.80 -10.13 -9.26
C SER A 22 -3.00 -9.24 -8.97
N THR A 23 -3.17 -8.81 -7.72
CA THR A 23 -4.24 -7.86 -7.33
C THR A 23 -4.16 -6.58 -8.15
N ASN A 24 -2.95 -6.10 -8.44
CA ASN A 24 -2.75 -4.84 -9.18
C ASN A 24 -3.14 -4.99 -10.65
N THR A 25 -2.73 -6.09 -11.27
CA THR A 25 -3.06 -6.34 -12.68
C THR A 25 -4.56 -6.55 -12.85
N GLN A 26 -5.17 -7.34 -11.97
CA GLN A 26 -6.61 -7.58 -12.03
C GLN A 26 -7.40 -6.28 -11.81
N LEU A 27 -7.02 -5.48 -10.80
CA LEU A 27 -7.70 -4.22 -10.53
C LEU A 27 -7.60 -3.22 -11.69
N ILE A 28 -6.44 -3.12 -12.35
CA ILE A 28 -6.29 -2.27 -13.55
C ILE A 28 -7.22 -2.72 -14.67
N LEU A 29 -7.29 -4.04 -14.93
CA LEU A 29 -8.16 -4.60 -15.96
C LEU A 29 -9.63 -4.30 -15.65
N ASP A 30 -10.05 -4.57 -14.41
CA ASP A 30 -11.45 -4.44 -14.03
C ASP A 30 -11.89 -2.97 -13.99
N ILE A 31 -11.04 -2.03 -13.56
CA ILE A 31 -11.32 -0.59 -13.67
C ILE A 31 -11.43 -0.13 -15.13
N THR A 32 -10.69 -0.75 -16.05
CA THR A 32 -10.70 -0.38 -17.47
C THR A 32 -11.93 -0.93 -18.20
N HIS A 33 -12.53 -2.02 -17.70
CA HIS A 33 -13.54 -2.78 -18.45
C HIS A 33 -14.90 -2.93 -17.76
N THR A 34 -14.94 -3.10 -16.44
CA THR A 34 -16.14 -3.62 -15.74
C THR A 34 -16.56 -2.81 -14.51
N LEU A 35 -15.64 -2.16 -13.81
CA LEU A 35 -15.89 -1.41 -12.58
C LEU A 35 -16.14 0.06 -12.87
N ASP A 36 -16.89 0.72 -11.98
CA ASP A 36 -17.06 2.16 -12.01
C ASP A 36 -15.75 2.86 -11.59
N PHE A 37 -15.08 3.51 -12.54
CA PHE A 37 -13.85 4.26 -12.33
C PHE A 37 -14.04 5.53 -11.47
N ASN A 38 -15.27 5.95 -11.17
CA ASN A 38 -15.54 7.09 -10.29
C ASN A 38 -15.53 6.71 -8.79
N GLN A 39 -15.43 5.41 -8.49
CA GLN A 39 -15.46 4.87 -7.14
C GLN A 39 -14.08 4.35 -6.73
N SER A 40 -13.86 4.27 -5.41
CA SER A 40 -12.65 3.67 -4.85
C SER A 40 -12.83 2.17 -4.70
N HIS A 41 -11.82 1.41 -5.11
CA HIS A 41 -11.83 -0.06 -5.10
C HIS A 41 -10.58 -0.60 -4.43
N VAL A 42 -10.73 -1.62 -3.59
CA VAL A 42 -9.64 -2.34 -2.93
C VAL A 42 -9.74 -3.81 -3.28
N TYR A 43 -8.66 -4.38 -3.81
CA TYR A 43 -8.51 -5.83 -3.97
C TYR A 43 -7.52 -6.35 -2.95
N THR A 44 -7.87 -7.43 -2.26
CA THR A 44 -6.93 -8.18 -1.41
C THR A 44 -6.85 -9.64 -1.84
N ALA A 45 -5.74 -10.30 -1.55
CA ALA A 45 -5.59 -11.73 -1.80
C ALA A 45 -4.88 -12.43 -0.63
N SER A 46 -5.24 -13.70 -0.40
CA SER A 46 -4.47 -14.58 0.48
C SER A 46 -3.19 -15.07 -0.22
N HIS A 47 -3.28 -15.35 -1.53
CA HIS A 47 -2.13 -15.76 -2.34
C HIS A 47 -2.07 -15.04 -3.69
N GLN A 48 -0.85 -14.67 -4.11
CA GLN A 48 -0.56 -14.25 -5.49
C GLN A 48 0.33 -15.28 -6.19
N TYR A 49 0.25 -15.41 -7.52
CA TYR A 49 1.15 -16.28 -8.30
C TYR A 49 2.14 -15.50 -9.17
N ARG A 50 1.83 -14.24 -9.51
CA ARG A 50 2.56 -13.43 -10.48
C ARG A 50 2.61 -11.96 -10.07
N GLY A 51 2.83 -11.73 -8.77
CA GLY A 51 3.09 -10.39 -8.23
C GLY A 51 4.23 -9.71 -8.97
N ARG A 52 4.05 -8.42 -9.30
CA ARG A 52 5.05 -7.62 -10.01
C ARG A 52 5.55 -6.50 -9.10
N GLY A 53 6.87 -6.47 -8.89
CA GLY A 53 7.57 -5.33 -8.34
C GLY A 53 7.86 -4.26 -9.41
N GLN A 54 8.51 -3.18 -8.97
CA GLN A 54 8.95 -2.11 -9.88
C GLN A 54 9.93 -2.63 -10.94
N HIS A 55 9.92 -2.00 -12.12
CA HIS A 55 10.80 -2.33 -13.24
C HIS A 55 10.74 -3.80 -13.71
N GLY A 56 9.57 -4.42 -13.59
CA GLY A 56 9.34 -5.78 -14.06
C GLY A 56 9.93 -6.89 -13.18
N ARG A 57 10.42 -6.55 -11.98
CA ARG A 57 10.87 -7.54 -11.00
C ARG A 57 9.71 -8.41 -10.54
N THR A 58 9.99 -9.68 -10.24
CA THR A 58 9.02 -10.57 -9.62
C THR A 58 8.89 -10.23 -8.13
N TRP A 59 7.67 -10.22 -7.62
CA TRP A 59 7.42 -10.22 -6.18
C TRP A 59 7.15 -11.66 -5.76
N GLU A 60 8.09 -12.26 -5.03
CA GLU A 60 7.98 -13.64 -4.59
C GLU A 60 6.90 -13.81 -3.52
N HIS A 61 6.28 -14.99 -3.54
CA HIS A 61 5.14 -15.31 -2.68
C HIS A 61 5.64 -15.87 -1.37
N GLY A 62 4.93 -15.55 -0.30
CA GLY A 62 5.07 -16.20 1.00
C GLY A 62 3.68 -16.31 1.60
N ASP A 63 3.41 -17.43 2.26
CA ASP A 63 2.21 -17.59 3.07
C ASP A 63 2.13 -16.47 4.11
N ASP A 64 0.91 -16.05 4.46
CA ASP A 64 0.59 -15.00 5.43
C ASP A 64 1.00 -13.56 5.08
N ASN A 65 1.37 -13.30 3.82
CA ASN A 65 1.55 -11.92 3.34
C ASN A 65 0.22 -11.22 3.04
N VAL A 66 0.18 -9.90 3.25
CA VAL A 66 -0.95 -9.08 2.81
C VAL A 66 -0.73 -8.61 1.38
N PHE A 67 -1.45 -9.20 0.43
CA PHE A 67 -1.51 -8.69 -0.94
C PHE A 67 -2.67 -7.72 -1.07
N LEU A 68 -2.39 -6.45 -1.41
CA LEU A 68 -3.38 -5.39 -1.50
C LEU A 68 -3.10 -4.46 -2.67
N SER A 69 -4.14 -4.15 -3.45
CA SER A 69 -4.14 -3.07 -4.45
C SER A 69 -5.31 -2.13 -4.21
N PHE A 70 -5.05 -0.83 -4.30
CA PHE A 70 -6.06 0.22 -4.07
C PHE A 70 -6.12 1.17 -5.27
N TYR A 71 -7.34 1.38 -5.76
CA TYR A 71 -7.67 2.37 -6.77
C TYR A 71 -8.48 3.50 -6.14
N THR A 72 -8.10 4.74 -6.47
CA THR A 72 -8.90 5.93 -6.18
C THR A 72 -8.86 6.87 -7.39
N PRO A 73 -10.00 7.48 -7.77
CA PRO A 73 -10.01 8.48 -8.83
C PRO A 73 -9.22 9.74 -8.44
N ILE A 74 -8.42 10.25 -9.39
CA ILE A 74 -7.60 11.46 -9.25
C ILE A 74 -8.48 12.73 -9.35
N LYS A 75 -9.47 12.71 -10.26
CA LYS A 75 -10.40 13.82 -10.47
C LYS A 75 -11.83 13.29 -10.43
N ASN A 76 -12.51 13.41 -9.30
CA ASN A 76 -13.96 13.28 -9.23
C ASN A 76 -14.57 14.53 -8.58
N ASN A 77 -15.83 14.81 -8.91
CA ASN A 77 -16.58 15.97 -8.40
C ASN A 77 -16.90 15.86 -6.90
N GLN A 78 -16.49 14.76 -6.25
CA GLN A 78 -16.72 14.41 -4.85
C GLN A 78 -15.37 14.15 -4.19
N GLN A 79 -14.53 15.19 -4.13
CA GLN A 79 -13.15 15.10 -3.64
C GLN A 79 -13.08 14.50 -2.24
N THR A 80 -12.57 13.28 -2.12
CA THR A 80 -12.21 12.68 -0.82
C THR A 80 -10.70 12.51 -0.62
N PHE A 81 -9.93 12.27 -1.70
CA PHE A 81 -8.48 12.08 -1.62
C PHE A 81 -7.64 13.15 -2.33
N GLY A 82 -8.26 14.10 -3.03
CA GLY A 82 -7.64 15.36 -3.47
C GLY A 82 -6.34 15.24 -4.29
N LEU A 83 -6.07 14.11 -4.94
CA LEU A 83 -4.88 13.95 -5.77
C LEU A 83 -5.08 14.70 -7.08
N THR A 84 -4.71 15.98 -7.13
CA THR A 84 -4.82 16.78 -8.36
C THR A 84 -3.78 16.43 -9.42
N GLN A 85 -2.69 15.76 -9.02
CA GLN A 85 -1.60 15.31 -9.87
C GLN A 85 -0.95 14.03 -9.32
N LEU A 86 -0.55 13.11 -10.20
CA LEU A 86 0.30 11.97 -9.83
C LEU A 86 1.71 12.46 -9.49
N SER A 87 2.17 12.13 -8.29
CA SER A 87 3.52 12.44 -7.82
C SER A 87 4.09 11.24 -7.08
N GLY A 88 5.40 11.03 -7.19
CA GLY A 88 6.13 10.03 -6.39
C GLY A 88 5.99 10.26 -4.88
N ILE A 89 5.55 11.45 -4.46
CA ILE A 89 5.18 11.77 -3.07
C ILE A 89 4.11 10.81 -2.54
N LEU A 90 3.19 10.32 -3.38
CA LEU A 90 2.16 9.37 -2.94
C LEU A 90 2.76 8.11 -2.32
N SER A 91 3.80 7.56 -2.94
CA SER A 91 4.53 6.39 -2.42
C SER A 91 5.16 6.68 -1.05
N LEU A 92 5.71 7.88 -0.87
CA LEU A 92 6.29 8.31 0.40
C LEU A 92 5.22 8.48 1.48
N VAL A 93 4.06 9.04 1.15
CA VAL A 93 2.94 9.22 2.08
C VAL A 93 2.40 7.87 2.55
N VAL A 94 2.24 6.91 1.64
CA VAL A 94 1.84 5.54 2.00
C VAL A 94 2.87 4.93 2.96
N GLY A 95 4.15 5.00 2.62
CA GLY A 95 5.23 4.51 3.50
C GLY A 95 5.21 5.16 4.88
N PHE A 96 4.99 6.48 4.96
CA PHE A 96 4.90 7.21 6.23
C PHE A 96 3.74 6.73 7.10
N TYR A 97 2.54 6.54 6.52
CA TYR A 97 1.38 6.08 7.27
C TYR A 97 1.52 4.61 7.69
N LEU A 98 2.14 3.76 6.87
CA LEU A 98 2.48 2.39 7.27
C LEU A 98 3.44 2.38 8.47
N TYR A 99 4.49 3.20 8.44
CA TYR A 99 5.44 3.34 9.55
C TYR A 99 4.77 3.82 10.85
N LYS A 100 3.72 4.64 10.74
CA LYS A 100 2.95 5.19 11.88
C LYS A 100 1.88 4.25 12.41
N LEU A 101 1.71 3.05 11.86
CA LEU A 101 0.75 2.10 12.41
C LEU A 101 1.12 1.72 13.85
N PRO A 102 0.16 1.67 14.79
CA PRO A 102 0.44 1.34 16.19
C PRO A 102 1.18 0.01 16.37
N ILE A 103 0.90 -0.96 15.50
CA ILE A 103 1.60 -2.26 15.50
C ILE A 103 3.08 -2.11 15.14
N ILE A 104 3.43 -1.26 14.17
CA ILE A 104 4.82 -0.99 13.79
C ILE A 104 5.54 -0.25 14.92
N GLU A 105 4.89 0.72 15.56
CA GLU A 105 5.45 1.40 16.73
C GLU A 105 5.68 0.41 17.89
N HIS A 106 4.77 -0.53 18.12
CA HIS A 106 4.92 -1.58 19.12
C HIS A 106 6.09 -2.51 18.81
N ILE A 107 6.17 -3.02 17.57
CA ILE A 107 7.28 -3.86 17.10
C ILE A 107 8.62 -3.12 17.25
N ASN A 108 8.67 -1.84 16.87
CA ASN A 108 9.89 -1.03 16.99
C ASN A 108 10.34 -0.86 18.44
N ARG A 109 9.43 -0.69 19.40
CA ARG A 109 9.78 -0.66 20.82
C ARG A 109 10.39 -1.99 21.29
N GLN A 110 9.79 -3.11 20.91
CA GLN A 110 10.31 -4.44 21.25
C GLN A 110 11.69 -4.69 20.63
N ARG A 111 11.88 -4.32 19.36
CA ARG A 111 13.15 -4.48 18.66
C ARG A 111 14.25 -3.61 19.25
N HIS A 112 13.93 -2.36 19.57
CA HIS A 112 14.87 -1.46 20.24
C HIS A 112 15.31 -2.03 21.60
N ALA A 113 14.39 -2.61 22.39
CA ALA A 113 14.72 -3.28 23.64
C ALA A 113 15.68 -4.47 23.46
N ASN A 114 15.74 -5.06 22.27
CA ASN A 114 16.62 -6.17 21.90
C ASN A 114 17.85 -5.74 21.08
N ASN A 115 18.16 -4.44 21.00
CA ASN A 115 19.25 -3.89 20.18
C ASN A 115 19.15 -4.23 18.68
N LEU A 116 17.93 -4.40 18.17
CA LEU A 116 17.66 -4.67 16.75
C LEU A 116 17.29 -3.38 16.01
N SER A 117 17.57 -3.34 14.70
CA SER A 117 17.19 -2.22 13.84
C SER A 117 15.67 -2.05 13.77
N SER A 118 15.20 -0.80 13.82
CA SER A 118 13.77 -0.48 13.67
C SER A 118 13.30 -0.70 12.23
N ILE A 119 12.01 -1.00 12.07
CA ILE A 119 11.29 -0.85 10.81
C ILE A 119 11.33 0.62 10.44
N GLY A 120 11.77 0.94 9.23
CA GLY A 120 11.75 2.29 8.67
C GLY A 120 11.15 2.32 7.27
N VAL A 121 11.25 3.47 6.61
CA VAL A 121 10.87 3.67 5.22
C VAL A 121 12.14 3.97 4.42
N LYS A 122 12.35 3.28 3.30
CA LYS A 122 13.40 3.55 2.33
C LYS A 122 12.76 3.98 1.01
N TRP A 123 13.20 5.12 0.51
CA TRP A 123 12.70 5.65 -0.75
C TRP A 123 13.01 4.68 -1.91
N ALA A 124 12.09 4.43 -2.84
CA ALA A 124 10.81 5.12 -3.01
C ALA A 124 9.61 4.47 -2.32
N ASN A 125 9.67 3.17 -2.02
CA ASN A 125 8.48 2.34 -1.80
C ASN A 125 8.72 1.17 -0.83
N ASP A 126 9.85 1.14 -0.14
CA ASP A 126 10.21 0.02 0.73
C ASP A 126 9.95 0.37 2.20
N VAL A 127 9.34 -0.56 2.93
CA VAL A 127 9.19 -0.50 4.39
C VAL A 127 9.78 -1.78 4.95
N GLY A 128 10.70 -1.67 5.91
CA GLY A 128 11.37 -2.84 6.45
C GLY A 128 12.52 -2.51 7.39
N TYR A 129 13.28 -3.53 7.75
CA TYR A 129 14.49 -3.40 8.56
C TYR A 129 15.67 -3.05 7.66
N PHE A 130 16.36 -1.95 7.95
CA PHE A 130 17.55 -1.54 7.22
C PHE A 130 18.73 -1.60 8.18
N ASP A 131 19.48 -2.70 8.15
CA ASP A 131 20.67 -2.82 8.96
C ASP A 131 21.84 -2.06 8.32
N LYS A 132 22.65 -1.37 9.12
CA LYS A 132 23.78 -0.55 8.64
C LYS A 132 24.92 -1.39 8.06
N THR A 133 24.85 -2.70 8.20
CA THR A 133 25.86 -3.68 7.79
C THR A 133 25.82 -4.04 6.31
N HIS A 134 24.78 -3.66 5.56
CA HIS A 134 24.59 -4.01 4.14
C HIS A 134 25.14 -2.97 3.15
N ASN A 135 26.01 -2.06 3.60
CA ASN A 135 26.82 -1.20 2.73
C ASN A 135 28.27 -1.70 2.66
N ARG A 136 28.49 -2.88 2.08
CA ARG A 136 29.81 -3.30 1.58
C ARG A 136 29.67 -3.76 0.14
#